data_AF-A0A956MJC1-F1
#
_entry.id   AF-A0A956MJC1-F1
#
_cell.length_a   1.000
_cell.length_b   1.000
_cell.length_c   1.000
_cell.angle_alpha   90.00
_cell.angle_beta   90.00
_cell.angle_gamma   90.00
#
_symmetry.space_group_name_H-M   'P 1'
#
loop_
_entity.id
_entity.type
_entity.pdbx_description
1 polymer ?
#
loop_
_entity_poly.entity_id
_entity_poly.type
_entity_poly.pdbx_seq_one_letter_code
_entity_poly.pdbx_strand_id
1 'polypeptide(L)'
;MTHPTRREALGVLTAAAAAGVLPLRPEELHAAWSHLAGLRQSGQAYRPRFFQPDEWATLQVLVDMILPADERSGSATEAGVPPFIDFVLAEGTDESARTQVRDGLAWLDAQTQRGGGRTFRESSEDVRSAVLDRIAWPARAAAADAEGVRFFNRLRDLTASGFWSSRTGVEDLQYMGNVMIPQWTGCPPEQLRKIGLEP
;
A
#
# COMPACT_ATOMS: atom_id res chain seq x y z
N MET A 1 13.66 6.48 -8.29
CA MET A 1 13.33 5.15 -7.75
C MET A 1 13.42 4.13 -8.86
N THR A 2 14.24 3.09 -8.72
CA THR A 2 14.11 1.94 -9.64
C THR A 2 12.78 1.29 -9.32
N HIS A 3 11.77 1.47 -10.19
CA HIS A 3 10.43 0.93 -9.94
C HIS A 3 10.44 -0.58 -10.14
N PRO A 4 10.27 -1.40 -9.09
CA PRO A 4 10.07 -2.83 -9.28
C PRO A 4 8.74 -3.02 -10.01
N THR A 5 8.69 -4.05 -10.86
CA THR A 5 7.42 -4.48 -11.46
C THR A 5 6.45 -4.93 -10.37
N ARG A 6 5.13 -4.85 -10.60
CA ARG A 6 4.14 -5.33 -9.62
C ARG A 6 4.35 -6.80 -9.22
N ARG A 7 4.86 -7.63 -10.15
CA ARG A 7 5.24 -9.02 -9.85
C ARG A 7 6.35 -9.11 -8.82
N GLU A 8 7.38 -8.27 -8.92
CA GLU A 8 8.47 -8.23 -7.94
C GLU A 8 7.97 -7.70 -6.58
N ALA A 9 7.13 -6.67 -6.60
CA ALA A 9 6.48 -6.16 -5.39
C ALA A 9 5.64 -7.26 -4.69
N LEU A 10 4.83 -8.01 -5.46
CA LEU A 10 4.07 -9.15 -4.96
C LEU A 10 4.96 -10.26 -4.41
N GLY A 11 6.09 -10.56 -5.06
CA GLY A 11 7.06 -11.53 -4.58
C GLY A 11 7.57 -11.20 -3.17
N VAL A 12 7.88 -9.93 -2.92
CA VAL A 12 8.32 -9.45 -1.59
C VAL A 12 7.18 -9.55 -0.56
N LEU A 13 5.95 -9.18 -0.93
CA LEU A 13 4.79 -9.23 -0.03
C LEU A 13 4.37 -10.65 0.34
N THR A 14 4.45 -11.58 -0.61
CA THR A 14 4.13 -12.99 -0.37
C THR A 14 5.05 -13.60 0.70
N ALA A 15 6.33 -13.24 0.67
CA ALA A 15 7.29 -13.66 1.71
C ALA A 15 6.95 -13.07 3.10
N ALA A 16 6.52 -11.80 3.17
CA ALA A 16 6.12 -11.17 4.42
C ALA A 16 4.84 -11.79 5.02
N ALA A 17 3.85 -12.12 4.18
CA ALA A 17 2.63 -12.78 4.62
C ALA A 17 2.88 -14.18 5.20
N ALA A 18 3.75 -14.98 4.57
CA ALA A 18 4.13 -16.30 5.08
C ALA A 18 4.80 -16.24 6.47
N ALA A 19 5.51 -15.14 6.77
CA ALA A 19 6.11 -14.89 8.08
C ALA A 19 5.13 -14.33 9.13
N GLY A 20 3.86 -14.10 8.77
CA GLY A 20 2.87 -13.49 9.67
C GLY A 20 3.12 -12.00 9.92
N VAL A 21 3.85 -11.32 9.03
CA VAL A 21 4.27 -9.91 9.18
C VAL A 21 3.32 -8.95 8.45
N LEU A 22 2.14 -9.43 8.01
CA LEU A 22 1.14 -8.52 7.43
C LEU A 22 0.79 -7.44 8.46
N PRO A 23 0.81 -6.16 8.07
CA PRO A 23 0.64 -5.07 9.02
C PRO A 23 -0.77 -5.00 9.60
N LEU A 24 -1.73 -5.72 9.00
CA LEU A 24 -3.15 -5.64 9.32
C LEU A 24 -3.79 -7.00 9.46
N ARG A 25 -4.76 -7.06 10.37
CA ARG A 25 -5.58 -8.24 10.58
C ARG A 25 -6.75 -8.28 9.59
N PRO A 26 -7.33 -9.45 9.27
CA PRO A 26 -8.46 -9.56 8.34
C PRO A 26 -9.67 -8.70 8.73
N GLU A 27 -9.95 -8.56 10.02
CA GLU A 27 -11.04 -7.74 10.54
C GLU A 27 -10.81 -6.23 10.31
N GLU A 28 -9.57 -5.76 10.42
CA GLU A 28 -9.21 -4.35 10.19
C GLU A 28 -9.34 -4.02 8.70
N LEU A 29 -8.90 -4.93 7.83
CA LEU A 29 -9.08 -4.84 6.38
C LEU A 29 -10.56 -4.75 6.01
N HIS A 30 -11.38 -5.66 6.55
CA HIS A 30 -12.81 -5.68 6.27
C HIS A 30 -13.53 -4.43 6.79
N ALA A 31 -13.19 -3.97 8.00
CA ALA A 31 -13.77 -2.76 8.58
C ALA A 31 -13.47 -1.52 7.73
N ALA A 32 -12.22 -1.36 7.27
CA ALA A 32 -11.81 -0.24 6.43
C ALA A 32 -12.59 -0.21 5.11
N TRP A 33 -12.65 -1.33 4.38
CA TRP A 33 -13.37 -1.37 3.11
C TRP A 33 -14.88 -1.26 3.27
N SER A 34 -15.45 -1.81 4.34
CA SER A 34 -16.88 -1.66 4.64
C SER A 34 -17.25 -0.20 4.91
N HIS A 35 -16.41 0.51 5.67
CA HIS A 35 -16.61 1.94 5.93
C HIS A 35 -16.55 2.76 4.63
N LEU A 36 -15.51 2.57 3.82
CA LEU A 36 -15.36 3.28 2.54
C LEU A 36 -16.49 2.94 1.55
N ALA A 37 -16.95 1.69 1.52
CA ALA A 37 -18.10 1.29 0.72
C ALA A 37 -19.38 2.01 1.16
N GLY A 38 -19.60 2.16 2.48
CA GLY A 38 -20.71 2.92 3.03
C GLY A 38 -20.69 4.40 2.62
N LEU A 39 -19.53 5.06 2.72
CA LEU A 39 -19.35 6.44 2.26
C LEU A 39 -19.68 6.58 0.77
N ARG A 40 -19.14 5.68 -0.06
CA ARG A 40 -19.40 5.65 -1.51
C ARG A 40 -20.88 5.48 -1.83
N GLN A 41 -21.58 4.56 -1.15
CA GLN A 41 -23.02 4.33 -1.36
C GLN A 41 -23.86 5.55 -0.96
N SER A 42 -23.44 6.28 0.07
CA SER A 42 -24.11 7.50 0.52
C SER A 42 -23.76 8.76 -0.28
N GLY A 43 -22.83 8.66 -1.24
CA GLY A 43 -22.34 9.81 -2.02
C GLY A 43 -21.51 10.82 -1.21
N GLN A 44 -21.06 10.46 -0.01
CA GLN A 44 -20.27 11.34 0.84
C GLN A 44 -18.81 11.34 0.39
N ALA A 45 -18.24 12.54 0.25
CA ALA A 45 -16.81 12.71 0.01
C ALA A 45 -16.01 12.28 1.26
N TYR A 46 -14.90 11.58 1.04
CA TYR A 46 -14.00 11.20 2.12
C TYR A 46 -13.32 12.43 2.73
N ARG A 47 -13.22 12.46 4.06
CA ARG A 47 -12.46 13.46 4.81
C ARG A 47 -11.44 12.75 5.71
N PRO A 48 -10.14 13.06 5.58
CA PRO A 48 -9.11 12.48 6.45
C PRO A 48 -9.38 12.77 7.92
N ARG A 49 -9.13 11.79 8.78
CA ARG A 49 -9.30 11.88 10.24
C ARG A 49 -7.97 11.77 10.98
N PHE A 50 -7.03 10.99 10.44
CA PHE A 50 -5.71 10.83 11.00
C PHE A 50 -4.71 11.87 10.46
N PHE A 51 -4.70 12.07 9.14
CA PHE A 51 -3.78 12.98 8.47
C PHE A 51 -4.27 14.43 8.46
N GLN A 52 -3.34 15.36 8.66
CA GLN A 52 -3.55 16.78 8.40
C GLN A 52 -3.58 17.07 6.89
N PRO A 53 -4.10 18.23 6.44
CA PRO A 53 -4.23 18.54 5.02
C PRO A 53 -2.95 18.39 4.19
N ASP A 54 -1.81 18.85 4.72
CA ASP A 54 -0.52 18.75 4.02
C ASP A 54 0.06 17.33 4.04
N GLU A 55 -0.11 16.62 5.16
CA GLU A 55 0.26 15.20 5.28
C GLU A 55 -0.56 14.34 4.31
N TRP A 56 -1.86 14.61 4.18
CA TRP A 56 -2.76 13.93 3.27
C TRP A 56 -2.38 14.13 1.80
N ALA A 57 -1.97 15.34 1.44
CA ALA A 57 -1.50 15.62 0.09
C ALA A 57 -0.15 14.94 -0.19
N THR A 58 0.74 14.90 0.79
CA THR A 58 2.03 14.21 0.70
C THR A 58 1.85 12.69 0.59
N LEU A 59 0.92 12.12 1.38
CA LEU A 59 0.54 10.71 1.32
C LEU A 59 0.09 10.30 -0.08
N GLN A 60 -0.79 11.07 -0.72
CA GLN A 60 -1.28 10.75 -2.07
C GLN A 60 -0.15 10.65 -3.09
N VAL A 61 0.82 11.58 -3.05
CA VAL A 61 2.01 11.51 -3.90
C VAL A 61 2.84 10.27 -3.57
N LEU A 62 3.08 9.99 -2.28
CA LEU A 62 3.89 8.86 -1.85
C LEU A 62 3.32 7.51 -2.27
N VAL A 63 2.03 7.27 -2.06
CA VAL A 63 1.43 5.96 -2.38
C VAL A 63 1.44 5.70 -3.88
N ASP A 64 1.26 6.74 -4.71
CA ASP A 64 1.36 6.62 -6.17
C ASP A 64 2.80 6.44 -6.64
N MET A 65 3.78 6.99 -5.93
CA MET A 65 5.19 6.68 -6.19
C MET A 65 5.53 5.22 -5.82
N ILE A 66 4.98 4.71 -4.72
CA ILE A 66 5.17 3.32 -4.27
C ILE A 66 4.51 2.34 -5.24
N LEU A 67 3.28 2.62 -5.66
CA LEU A 67 2.50 1.75 -6.54
C LEU A 67 1.79 2.58 -7.63
N PRO A 68 2.51 2.94 -8.71
CA PRO A 68 1.96 3.73 -9.79
C PRO A 68 0.94 2.95 -10.63
N ALA A 69 0.18 3.68 -11.43
CA ALA A 69 -0.61 3.10 -12.51
C ALA A 69 0.31 2.41 -13.54
N ASP A 70 -0.18 1.34 -14.17
CA ASP A 70 0.49 0.66 -15.26
C ASP A 70 -0.53 0.21 -16.33
N GLU A 71 -0.09 -0.59 -17.30
CA GLU A 71 -0.95 -1.09 -18.38
C GLU A 71 -2.12 -1.99 -17.91
N ARG A 72 -2.01 -2.60 -16.73
CA ARG A 72 -2.99 -3.57 -16.21
C ARG A 72 -4.00 -2.93 -15.27
N SER A 73 -3.59 -1.99 -14.43
CA SER A 73 -4.52 -1.31 -13.53
C SER A 73 -4.06 0.07 -13.10
N GLY A 74 -5.00 0.84 -12.55
CA GLY A 74 -4.76 2.18 -12.02
C GLY A 74 -3.79 2.24 -10.83
N SER A 75 -3.52 3.46 -10.37
CA SER A 75 -2.62 3.77 -9.27
C SER A 75 -3.20 3.42 -7.89
N ALA A 76 -2.38 3.55 -6.84
CA ALA A 76 -2.83 3.46 -5.46
C ALA A 76 -3.95 4.45 -5.12
N THR A 77 -3.85 5.70 -5.57
CA THR A 77 -4.90 6.71 -5.35
C THR A 77 -6.21 6.33 -6.04
N GLU A 78 -6.16 5.88 -7.30
CA GLU A 78 -7.35 5.42 -8.05
C GLU A 78 -8.01 4.20 -7.41
N ALA A 79 -7.22 3.33 -6.77
CA ALA A 79 -7.71 2.19 -6.00
C ALA A 79 -8.30 2.54 -4.62
N GLY A 80 -8.23 3.81 -4.20
CA GLY A 80 -8.75 4.27 -2.91
C GLY A 80 -7.85 3.95 -1.72
N VAL A 81 -6.54 3.77 -1.95
CA VAL A 81 -5.56 3.45 -0.90
C VAL A 81 -5.40 4.55 0.16
N PRO A 82 -5.30 5.85 -0.16
CA PRO A 82 -5.12 6.86 0.90
C PRO A 82 -6.27 6.88 1.93
N PRO A 83 -7.56 6.86 1.53
CA PRO A 83 -8.67 6.73 2.48
C PRO A 83 -8.62 5.47 3.35
N PHE A 84 -8.14 4.37 2.77
CA PHE A 84 -7.95 3.12 3.49
C PHE A 84 -6.87 3.27 4.57
N ILE A 85 -5.70 3.84 4.23
CA ILE A 85 -4.60 4.05 5.18
C ILE A 85 -5.02 4.99 6.30
N ASP A 86 -5.70 6.10 6.00
CA ASP A 86 -6.18 7.03 7.03
C ASP A 86 -7.18 6.36 7.97
N PHE A 87 -8.12 5.58 7.45
CA PHE A 87 -9.06 4.83 8.29
C PHE A 87 -8.34 3.86 9.21
N VAL A 88 -7.41 3.06 8.66
CA VAL A 88 -6.62 2.07 9.40
C VAL A 88 -5.82 2.73 10.52
N LEU A 89 -5.20 3.88 10.26
CA LEU A 89 -4.41 4.59 11.26
C LEU A 89 -5.29 5.32 12.29
N ALA A 90 -6.47 5.80 11.89
CA ALA A 90 -7.42 6.48 12.77
C ALA A 90 -8.12 5.53 13.75
N GLU A 91 -8.56 4.37 13.27
CA GLU A 91 -9.33 3.38 14.07
C GLU A 91 -8.45 2.26 14.64
N GLY A 92 -7.25 2.09 14.09
CA GLY A 92 -6.35 1.00 14.47
C GLY A 92 -5.76 1.15 15.87
N THR A 93 -5.45 0.00 16.46
CA THR A 93 -4.85 -0.07 17.81
C THR A 93 -3.32 0.02 17.80
N ASP A 94 -2.68 -0.02 16.63
CA ASP A 94 -1.22 0.07 16.50
C ASP A 94 -0.73 1.53 16.61
N GLU A 95 -0.50 1.98 17.84
CA GLU A 95 0.12 3.28 18.14
C GLU A 95 1.48 3.44 17.46
N SER A 96 2.26 2.36 17.36
CA SER A 96 3.58 2.41 16.74
C SER A 96 3.48 2.74 15.25
N ALA A 97 2.45 2.24 14.56
CA ALA A 97 2.18 2.59 13.16
C ALA A 97 1.90 4.07 13.00
N ARG A 98 1.06 4.65 13.87
CA ARG A 98 0.71 6.07 13.83
C ARG A 98 1.93 6.96 14.01
N THR A 99 2.75 6.67 15.01
CA THR A 99 3.99 7.40 15.27
C THR A 99 4.96 7.26 14.09
N GLN A 100 5.22 6.03 13.63
CA GLN A 100 6.12 5.79 12.50
C GLN A 100 5.70 6.52 11.22
N VAL A 101 4.41 6.59 10.94
CA VAL A 101 3.89 7.29 9.75
C VAL A 101 4.05 8.80 9.88
N ARG A 102 3.70 9.41 11.03
CA ARG A 102 3.85 10.85 11.24
C ARG A 102 5.31 11.29 11.24
N ASP A 103 6.14 10.61 12.03
CA ASP A 103 7.57 10.91 12.14
C ASP A 103 8.25 10.74 10.78
N GLY A 104 7.84 9.72 10.02
CA GLY A 104 8.34 9.48 8.68
C GLY A 104 7.97 10.55 7.64
N LEU A 105 6.74 11.09 7.69
CA LEU A 105 6.36 12.21 6.85
C LEU A 105 7.18 13.47 7.18
N ALA A 106 7.36 13.77 8.46
CA ALA A 106 8.24 14.85 8.90
C ALA A 106 9.69 14.62 8.49
N TRP A 107 10.17 13.37 8.56
CA TRP A 107 11.51 12.99 8.12
C TRP A 107 11.71 13.26 6.63
N LEU A 108 10.73 12.96 5.77
CA LEU A 108 10.81 13.24 4.34
C LEU A 108 10.98 14.72 4.05
N ASP A 109 10.16 15.57 4.65
CA ASP A 109 10.27 17.02 4.51
C ASP A 109 11.62 17.53 5.02
N ALA A 110 12.07 17.01 6.17
CA ALA A 110 13.37 17.35 6.72
C ALA A 110 14.53 16.93 5.78
N GLN A 111 14.41 15.84 5.01
CA GLN A 111 15.42 15.44 4.03
C GLN A 111 15.40 16.32 2.77
N THR A 112 14.23 16.66 2.23
CA THR A 112 14.14 17.45 0.99
C THR A 112 14.41 18.94 1.21
N GLN A 113 14.16 19.45 2.43
CA GLN A 113 14.42 20.83 2.79
C GLN A 113 15.87 21.11 3.21
N ARG A 114 16.72 20.07 3.35
CA ARG A 114 18.14 20.27 3.69
C ARG A 114 18.79 21.22 2.68
N GLY A 115 19.42 22.29 3.18
CA GLY A 115 20.07 23.29 2.34
C GLY A 115 19.11 24.30 1.68
N GLY A 116 17.89 24.46 2.20
CA GLY A 116 16.92 25.46 1.71
C GLY A 116 16.02 24.97 0.58
N GLY A 117 15.85 23.64 0.47
CA GLY A 117 14.95 23.01 -0.49
C GLY A 117 13.46 23.19 -0.14
N ARG A 118 12.58 22.54 -0.91
CA ARG A 118 11.13 22.56 -0.70
C ARG A 118 10.67 21.34 0.10
N THR A 119 9.41 21.34 0.52
CA THR A 119 8.75 20.13 1.06
C THR A 119 8.86 18.96 0.07
N PHE A 120 8.68 17.73 0.54
CA PHE A 120 8.75 16.55 -0.30
C PHE A 120 7.76 16.63 -1.46
N ARG A 121 6.54 17.06 -1.17
CA ARG A 121 5.47 17.27 -2.16
C ARG A 121 5.85 18.29 -3.24
N GLU A 122 6.44 19.41 -2.85
CA GLU A 122 6.76 20.52 -3.76
C GLU A 122 8.12 20.37 -4.48
N SER A 123 8.89 19.35 -4.11
CA SER A 123 10.16 19.03 -4.74
C SER A 123 9.98 18.52 -6.17
N SER A 124 11.06 18.41 -6.95
CA SER A 124 11.00 17.71 -8.24
C SER A 124 10.86 16.20 -8.02
N GLU A 125 10.43 15.50 -9.06
CA GLU A 125 10.37 14.03 -9.02
C GLU A 125 11.74 13.39 -8.77
N ASP A 126 12.80 13.93 -9.37
CA ASP A 126 14.18 13.47 -9.15
C ASP A 126 14.59 13.57 -7.68
N VAL A 127 14.25 14.68 -7.02
CA VAL A 127 14.56 14.89 -5.59
C VAL A 127 13.76 13.92 -4.73
N ARG A 128 12.46 13.75 -4.99
CA ARG A 128 11.63 12.76 -4.28
C ARG A 128 12.20 11.36 -4.44
N SER A 129 12.50 10.97 -5.68
CA SER A 129 13.09 9.69 -6.03
C SER A 129 14.41 9.44 -5.29
N ALA A 130 15.32 10.41 -5.29
CA ALA A 130 16.61 10.28 -4.61
C ALA A 130 16.48 10.10 -3.10
N VAL A 131 15.51 10.77 -2.45
CA VAL A 131 15.24 10.57 -1.02
C VAL A 131 14.63 9.19 -0.77
N LEU A 132 13.66 8.75 -1.57
CA LEU A 132 13.06 7.42 -1.42
C LEU A 132 14.05 6.29 -1.69
N ASP A 133 14.96 6.44 -2.66
CA ASP A 133 15.97 5.42 -2.99
C ASP A 133 16.92 5.11 -1.82
N ARG A 134 17.14 6.07 -0.91
CA ARG A 134 17.93 5.86 0.32
C ARG A 134 17.27 4.90 1.31
N ILE A 135 15.94 4.81 1.31
CA ILE A 135 15.14 4.11 2.33
C ILE A 135 14.36 2.92 1.77
N ALA A 136 14.21 2.81 0.46
CA ALA A 136 13.44 1.76 -0.20
C ALA A 136 14.05 0.36 -0.06
N TRP A 137 15.37 0.28 0.16
CA TRP A 137 16.12 -0.97 0.20
C TRP A 137 16.82 -1.14 1.57
N PRO A 138 16.17 -1.78 2.56
CA PRO A 138 16.69 -1.85 3.94
C PRO A 138 18.10 -2.41 4.05
N ALA A 139 18.46 -3.39 3.21
CA ALA A 139 19.79 -4.00 3.21
C ALA A 139 20.91 -3.07 2.67
N ARG A 140 20.54 -1.98 1.98
CA ARG A 140 21.47 -1.00 1.39
C ARG A 140 21.42 0.37 2.07
N ALA A 141 20.43 0.59 2.94
CA ALA A 141 20.21 1.87 3.58
C ALA A 141 21.34 2.20 4.58
N ALA A 142 21.69 3.48 4.66
CA ALA A 142 22.63 3.95 5.68
C ALA A 142 22.01 3.82 7.08
N ALA A 143 22.84 3.57 8.10
CA ALA A 143 22.37 3.49 9.48
C ALA A 143 21.67 4.79 9.94
N ALA A 144 22.10 5.94 9.41
CA ALA A 144 21.48 7.25 9.67
C ALA A 144 20.04 7.36 9.12
N ASP A 145 19.66 6.50 8.17
CA ASP A 145 18.35 6.50 7.51
C ASP A 145 17.41 5.44 8.09
N ALA A 146 17.79 4.79 9.20
CA ALA A 146 17.03 3.69 9.81
C ALA A 146 15.58 4.07 10.15
N GLU A 147 15.33 5.31 10.54
CA GLU A 147 13.98 5.82 10.79
C GLU A 147 13.15 5.92 9.51
N GLY A 148 13.70 6.52 8.46
CA GLY A 148 13.07 6.59 7.14
C GLY A 148 12.81 5.20 6.56
N VAL A 149 13.71 4.23 6.77
CA VAL A 149 13.50 2.82 6.37
C VAL A 149 12.31 2.20 7.09
N ARG A 150 12.18 2.37 8.41
CA ARG A 150 11.03 1.82 9.17
C ARG A 150 9.72 2.42 8.67
N PHE A 151 9.70 3.74 8.50
CA PHE A 151 8.55 4.45 7.94
C PHE A 151 8.19 3.94 6.54
N PHE A 152 9.16 3.88 5.62
CA PHE A 152 8.89 3.52 4.23
C PHE A 152 8.42 2.07 4.10
N ASN A 153 9.01 1.15 4.86
CA ASN A 153 8.53 -0.23 4.93
C ASN A 153 7.07 -0.28 5.41
N ARG A 154 6.75 0.42 6.52
CA ARG A 154 5.38 0.48 7.05
C ARG A 154 4.40 1.02 6.01
N LEU A 155 4.74 2.15 5.37
CA LEU A 155 3.87 2.79 4.40
C LEU A 155 3.70 1.94 3.13
N ARG A 156 4.77 1.26 2.69
CA ARG A 156 4.72 0.33 1.55
C ARG A 156 3.79 -0.85 1.87
N ASP A 157 3.91 -1.43 3.06
CA ASP A 157 3.10 -2.59 3.44
C ASP A 157 1.62 -2.20 3.60
N LEU A 158 1.33 -1.01 4.12
CA LEU A 158 -0.03 -0.44 4.16
C LEU A 158 -0.58 -0.14 2.75
N THR A 159 0.25 0.44 1.87
CA THR A 159 -0.11 0.71 0.46
C THR A 159 -0.46 -0.57 -0.28
N ALA A 160 0.38 -1.59 -0.14
CA ALA A 160 0.17 -2.90 -0.72
C ALA A 160 -1.09 -3.57 -0.17
N SER A 161 -1.27 -3.54 1.16
CA SER A 161 -2.44 -4.12 1.82
C SER A 161 -3.72 -3.46 1.32
N GLY A 162 -3.75 -2.13 1.25
CA GLY A 162 -4.88 -1.39 0.70
C GLY A 162 -5.12 -1.73 -0.77
N PHE A 163 -4.08 -1.67 -1.61
CA PHE A 163 -4.25 -1.88 -3.03
C PHE A 163 -4.79 -3.28 -3.35
N TRP A 164 -4.12 -4.34 -2.91
CA TRP A 164 -4.49 -5.72 -3.27
C TRP A 164 -5.70 -6.27 -2.51
N SER A 165 -6.22 -5.54 -1.53
CA SER A 165 -7.55 -5.82 -0.96
C SER A 165 -8.68 -4.95 -1.55
N SER A 166 -8.34 -3.94 -2.37
CA SER A 166 -9.32 -3.15 -3.12
C SER A 166 -9.89 -3.95 -4.30
N ARG A 167 -11.00 -3.46 -4.88
CA ARG A 167 -11.55 -4.04 -6.12
C ARG A 167 -10.51 -4.05 -7.26
N THR A 168 -9.86 -2.91 -7.48
CA THR A 168 -8.82 -2.76 -8.52
C THR A 168 -7.69 -3.76 -8.33
N GLY A 169 -7.21 -3.95 -7.11
CA GLY A 169 -6.13 -4.89 -6.83
C GLY A 169 -6.55 -6.36 -6.92
N VAL A 170 -7.77 -6.72 -6.52
CA VAL A 170 -8.30 -8.08 -6.69
C VAL A 170 -8.41 -8.43 -8.18
N GLU A 171 -8.83 -7.48 -9.02
CA GLU A 171 -8.85 -7.61 -10.48
C GLU A 171 -7.43 -7.71 -11.06
N ASP A 172 -6.49 -6.88 -10.58
CA ASP A 172 -5.06 -6.92 -10.93
C ASP A 172 -4.41 -8.28 -10.62
N LEU A 173 -4.80 -8.92 -9.50
CA LEU A 173 -4.36 -10.27 -9.13
C LEU A 173 -5.02 -11.37 -9.97
N GLN A 174 -6.09 -11.05 -10.71
CA GLN A 174 -6.94 -12.03 -11.37
C GLN A 174 -7.48 -13.08 -10.39
N TYR A 175 -7.77 -12.65 -9.15
CA TYR A 175 -8.17 -13.57 -8.09
C TYR A 175 -9.60 -14.08 -8.30
N MET A 176 -9.76 -15.40 -8.35
CA MET A 176 -11.03 -16.07 -8.66
C MET A 176 -11.79 -16.58 -7.42
N GLY A 177 -11.20 -16.50 -6.22
CA GLY A 177 -11.71 -17.18 -5.02
C GLY A 177 -12.87 -16.49 -4.27
N ASN A 178 -13.18 -15.23 -4.59
CA ASN A 178 -14.28 -14.47 -3.95
C ASN A 178 -15.58 -14.49 -4.76
N VAL A 179 -15.73 -15.47 -5.66
CA VAL A 179 -16.95 -15.65 -6.46
C VAL A 179 -17.80 -16.73 -5.80
N MET A 180 -19.09 -16.45 -5.59
CA MET A 180 -20.04 -17.46 -5.14
C MET A 180 -20.15 -18.57 -6.19
N ILE A 181 -19.83 -19.80 -5.80
CA ILE A 181 -20.01 -20.99 -6.64
C ILE A 181 -21.29 -21.70 -6.18
N PRO A 182 -22.40 -21.60 -6.93
CA PRO A 182 -23.68 -22.20 -6.51
C PRO A 182 -23.65 -23.73 -6.54
N GLN A 183 -22.80 -24.32 -7.38
CA GLN A 183 -22.56 -25.75 -7.44
C GLN A 183 -21.07 -26.02 -7.62
N TRP A 184 -20.47 -26.75 -6.68
CA TRP A 184 -19.08 -27.18 -6.79
C TRP A 184 -18.96 -28.31 -7.82
N THR A 185 -18.25 -28.06 -8.92
CA THR A 185 -18.03 -29.02 -10.00
C THR A 185 -16.69 -29.75 -9.91
N GLY A 186 -15.98 -29.64 -8.78
CA GLY A 186 -14.67 -30.23 -8.58
C GLY A 186 -13.52 -29.35 -9.07
N CYS A 187 -12.30 -29.89 -9.02
CA CYS A 187 -11.14 -29.22 -9.60
C CYS A 187 -11.28 -29.15 -11.13
N PRO A 188 -10.93 -28.02 -11.77
CA PRO A 188 -11.09 -27.94 -13.21
C PRO A 188 -10.15 -28.94 -13.92
N PRO A 189 -10.57 -29.52 -15.06
CA PRO A 189 -9.82 -30.60 -15.70
C PRO A 189 -8.40 -30.22 -16.12
N GLU A 190 -8.12 -28.93 -16.39
CA GLU A 190 -6.75 -28.53 -16.72
C GLU A 190 -5.77 -28.62 -15.55
N GLN A 191 -6.24 -28.41 -14.32
CA GLN A 191 -5.46 -28.50 -13.09
C GLN A 191 -5.22 -29.95 -12.73
N LEU A 192 -6.23 -30.82 -12.85
CA LEU A 192 -6.10 -32.26 -12.64
C LEU A 192 -5.05 -32.87 -13.58
N ARG A 193 -5.10 -32.52 -14.87
CA ARG A 193 -4.08 -32.95 -15.85
C ARG A 193 -2.67 -32.49 -15.50
N LYS A 194 -2.49 -31.27 -14.96
CA LYS A 194 -1.17 -30.77 -14.55
C LYS A 194 -0.53 -31.59 -13.43
N ILE A 195 -1.33 -32.19 -12.55
CA ILE A 195 -0.85 -33.01 -11.44
C ILE A 195 -0.96 -34.52 -11.71
N GLY A 196 -1.24 -34.92 -12.95
CA GLY A 196 -1.29 -36.33 -13.37
C GLY A 196 -2.53 -37.09 -12.90
N LEU A 197 -3.62 -36.39 -12.55
CA LEU A 197 -4.90 -37.00 -12.24
C LEU A 197 -5.81 -36.91 -13.47
N GLU A 198 -6.49 -38.01 -13.82
CA GLU A 198 -7.57 -37.98 -14.82
C GLU A 198 -8.88 -37.51 -14.16
N PRO A 199 -9.70 -36.70 -14.86
CA PRO A 199 -10.97 -36.19 -14.36
C PRO A 199 -12.06 -37.25 -14.20
#